data_AF-A0A2V1K3H0-F1
#
_entry.id   AF-A0A2V1K3H0-F1
#
_cell.length_a   1.000
_cell.length_b   1.000
_cell.length_c   1.000
_cell.angle_alpha   90.00
_cell.angle_beta   90.00
_cell.angle_gamma   90.00
#
_symmetry.space_group_name_H-M   'P 1'
#
loop_
_entity.id
_entity.type
_entity.pdbx_description
1 polymer ?
#
loop_
_entity_poly.entity_id
_entity_poly.type
_entity_poly.pdbx_seq_one_letter_code
_entity_poly.pdbx_strand_id
1 'polypeptide(L)'
;MTFEEACLRLSAWIALSQGALIDTGHTERQAFRRTRPVHETELYAFEQTHKLALPKSYRRFLIDVGAVEIFSGEKTAGIDILPPADIADFSASVFSNYGEDLFPQVLLAVSLPKFGYFGGFLMDSTEQNYSLFYPDIPPELWIEESELLDFESWLVQLVNSRATKV
;
A
#
# COMPACT_ATOMS: atom_id res chain seq x y z
N MET A 1 -3.94 -17.36 7.78
CA MET A 1 -4.81 -16.42 7.06
C MET A 1 -4.28 -16.32 5.64
N THR A 2 -5.10 -16.52 4.62
CA THR A 2 -4.73 -16.32 3.22
C THR A 2 -4.88 -14.86 2.81
N PHE A 3 -4.39 -14.50 1.63
CA PHE A 3 -4.58 -13.17 1.04
C PHE A 3 -6.06 -12.79 0.89
N GLU A 4 -6.89 -13.71 0.41
CA GLU A 4 -8.33 -13.48 0.27
C GLU A 4 -9.01 -13.26 1.62
N GLU A 5 -8.64 -14.06 2.63
CA GLU A 5 -9.16 -13.89 3.99
C GLU A 5 -8.76 -12.52 4.56
N ALA A 6 -7.55 -12.04 4.28
CA ALA A 6 -7.09 -10.71 4.68
C ALA A 6 -7.88 -9.60 3.98
N CYS A 7 -8.11 -9.71 2.67
CA CYS A 7 -8.92 -8.76 1.90
C CYS A 7 -10.38 -8.70 2.38
N LEU A 8 -10.98 -9.87 2.65
CA LEU A 8 -12.33 -9.96 3.20
C LEU A 8 -12.42 -9.35 4.60
N ARG A 9 -11.41 -9.60 5.44
CA ARG A 9 -11.31 -9.02 6.79
C ARG A 9 -11.23 -7.50 6.74
N LEU A 10 -10.36 -6.95 5.89
CA LEU A 10 -10.24 -5.50 5.68
C LEU A 10 -11.55 -4.91 5.18
N SER A 11 -12.19 -5.54 4.20
CA SER A 11 -13.48 -5.08 3.68
C SER A 11 -14.57 -5.06 4.76
N ALA A 12 -14.60 -6.07 5.64
CA ALA A 12 -15.52 -6.11 6.77
C ALA A 12 -15.23 -5.01 7.80
N TRP A 13 -13.95 -4.77 8.14
CA TRP A 13 -13.57 -3.68 9.03
C TRP A 13 -13.88 -2.30 8.44
N ILE A 14 -13.63 -2.09 7.16
CA ILE A 14 -13.97 -0.87 6.44
C ILE A 14 -15.49 -0.63 6.46
N ALA A 15 -16.29 -1.66 6.19
CA ALA A 15 -17.74 -1.56 6.21
C ALA A 15 -18.30 -1.23 7.60
N LEU A 16 -17.69 -1.78 8.66
CA LEU A 16 -18.06 -1.55 10.05
C LEU A 16 -17.60 -0.18 10.57
N SER A 17 -16.36 0.21 10.23
CA SER A 17 -15.72 1.41 10.72
C SER A 17 -16.23 2.66 10.01
N GLN A 18 -16.23 2.67 8.68
CA GLN A 18 -16.53 3.86 7.87
C GLN A 18 -15.74 5.11 8.32
N GLY A 19 -14.51 4.92 8.81
CA GLY A 19 -13.66 5.97 9.39
C GLY A 19 -13.86 6.22 10.89
N ALA A 20 -14.83 5.58 11.54
CA ALA A 20 -15.01 5.63 12.98
C ALA A 20 -14.17 4.56 13.70
N LEU A 21 -13.70 4.86 14.91
CA LEU A 21 -12.88 3.94 15.70
C LEU A 21 -13.70 2.72 16.16
N ILE A 22 -13.25 1.53 15.78
CA ILE A 22 -13.85 0.24 16.15
C ILE A 22 -12.88 -0.60 16.97
N ASP A 23 -13.43 -1.52 17.77
CA ASP A 23 -12.65 -2.53 18.44
C ASP A 23 -12.37 -3.70 17.47
N THR A 24 -11.10 -3.96 17.20
CA THR A 24 -10.63 -5.04 16.32
C THR A 24 -10.15 -6.27 17.11
N GLY A 25 -10.40 -6.31 18.42
CA GLY A 25 -9.92 -7.31 19.36
C GLY A 25 -8.46 -7.12 19.73
N HIS A 26 -8.00 -5.86 19.84
CA HIS A 26 -6.65 -5.48 20.26
C HIS A 26 -6.73 -4.35 21.30
N THR A 27 -5.59 -3.98 21.88
CA THR A 27 -5.50 -2.98 22.95
C THR A 27 -5.99 -1.57 22.56
N GLU A 28 -5.97 -1.22 21.27
CA GLU A 28 -6.35 0.10 20.78
C GLU A 28 -7.44 0.01 19.72
N ARG A 29 -8.38 0.97 19.75
CA ARG A 29 -9.40 1.11 18.72
C ARG A 29 -8.80 1.69 17.46
N GLN A 30 -9.25 1.21 16.32
CA GLN A 30 -8.69 1.56 15.01
C GLN A 30 -9.81 1.93 14.04
N ALA A 31 -9.52 2.84 13.13
CA ALA A 31 -10.39 3.27 12.05
C ALA A 31 -9.92 2.71 10.71
N PHE A 32 -10.89 2.45 9.85
CA PHE A 32 -10.73 1.88 8.52
C PHE A 32 -11.71 2.58 7.59
N ARG A 33 -11.20 3.05 6.47
CA ARG A 33 -12.00 3.78 5.49
C ARG A 33 -11.55 3.42 4.10
N ARG A 34 -12.51 3.13 3.23
CA ARG A 34 -12.29 3.16 1.78
C ARG A 34 -12.30 4.61 1.34
N THR A 35 -11.15 5.11 0.89
CA THR A 35 -11.03 6.46 0.36
C THR A 35 -11.70 6.52 -1.01
N ARG A 36 -11.53 5.48 -1.84
CA ARG A 36 -12.12 5.41 -3.17
C ARG A 36 -12.27 3.95 -3.66
N PRO A 37 -13.39 3.57 -4.29
CA PRO A 37 -13.48 2.30 -5.03
C PRO A 37 -12.63 2.37 -6.31
N VAL A 38 -11.97 1.27 -6.68
CA VAL A 38 -11.16 1.20 -7.90
C VAL A 38 -11.77 0.19 -8.86
N HIS A 39 -11.79 0.52 -10.15
CA HIS A 39 -12.40 -0.28 -11.20
C HIS A 39 -11.35 -0.72 -12.23
N GLU A 40 -11.62 -1.83 -12.93
CA GLU A 40 -10.67 -2.37 -13.91
C GLU A 40 -10.30 -1.36 -14.99
N THR A 41 -11.26 -0.55 -15.45
CA THR A 41 -11.02 0.49 -16.46
C THR A 41 -10.01 1.54 -16.01
N GLU A 42 -10.01 1.90 -14.72
CA GLU A 42 -9.06 2.84 -14.14
C GLU A 42 -7.65 2.23 -14.09
N LEU A 43 -7.55 0.95 -13.70
CA LEU A 43 -6.29 0.21 -13.68
C LEU A 43 -5.71 0.05 -15.08
N TYR A 44 -6.53 -0.32 -16.06
CA TYR A 44 -6.10 -0.41 -17.45
C TYR A 44 -5.64 0.95 -17.99
N ALA A 45 -6.36 2.04 -17.68
CA ALA A 45 -5.96 3.38 -18.11
C ALA A 45 -4.60 3.78 -17.49
N PHE A 46 -4.38 3.47 -16.21
CA PHE A 46 -3.11 3.71 -15.52
C PHE A 46 -1.96 2.92 -16.16
N GLU A 47 -2.13 1.61 -16.34
CA GLU A 47 -1.15 0.72 -16.97
C GLU A 47 -0.76 1.18 -18.40
N GLN A 48 -1.75 1.60 -19.21
CA GLN A 48 -1.51 2.13 -20.54
C GLN A 48 -0.79 3.48 -20.53
N THR A 49 -1.18 4.38 -19.62
CA THR A 49 -0.59 5.73 -19.51
C THR A 49 0.88 5.65 -19.12
N HIS A 50 1.21 4.78 -18.15
CA HIS A 50 2.56 4.65 -17.62
C HIS A 50 3.36 3.49 -18.24
N LYS A 51 2.79 2.79 -19.23
CA LYS A 51 3.41 1.67 -19.96
C LYS A 51 3.98 0.59 -19.03
N LEU A 52 3.22 0.23 -18.01
CA LEU A 52 3.57 -0.77 -17.01
C LEU A 52 2.43 -1.79 -16.84
N ALA A 53 2.70 -2.89 -16.14
CA ALA A 53 1.67 -3.85 -15.73
C ALA A 53 1.67 -3.98 -14.22
N LEU A 54 0.54 -3.67 -13.57
CA LEU A 54 0.45 -3.76 -12.11
C LEU A 54 0.56 -5.23 -11.66
N PRO A 55 1.21 -5.51 -10.52
CA PRO A 55 1.25 -6.86 -9.97
C PRO A 55 -0.16 -7.41 -9.74
N LYS A 56 -0.37 -8.70 -10.08
CA LYS A 56 -1.70 -9.32 -10.07
C LYS A 56 -2.41 -9.23 -8.71
N SER A 57 -1.66 -9.46 -7.63
CA SER A 57 -2.17 -9.40 -6.26
C SER A 57 -2.60 -7.98 -5.87
N TYR A 58 -1.79 -6.97 -6.23
CA TYR A 58 -2.12 -5.57 -5.99
C TYR A 58 -3.33 -5.10 -6.80
N ARG A 59 -3.40 -5.49 -8.09
CA ARG A 59 -4.58 -5.25 -8.94
C ARG A 59 -5.83 -5.84 -8.32
N ARG A 60 -5.77 -7.09 -7.84
CA ARG A 60 -6.89 -7.75 -7.17
C ARG A 60 -7.28 -7.03 -5.87
N PHE A 61 -6.32 -6.63 -5.05
CA PHE A 61 -6.57 -5.84 -3.84
C PHE A 61 -7.33 -4.56 -4.15
N LEU A 62 -6.90 -3.79 -5.15
CA LEU A 62 -7.56 -2.53 -5.52
C LEU A 62 -9.00 -2.75 -5.99
N ILE A 63 -9.28 -3.82 -6.74
CA ILE A 63 -10.64 -4.16 -7.17
C ILE A 63 -11.52 -4.61 -5.99
N ASP A 64 -11.03 -5.52 -5.16
CA ASP A 64 -11.82 -6.15 -4.10
C ASP A 64 -12.02 -5.21 -2.90
N VAL A 65 -10.97 -4.47 -2.53
CA VAL A 65 -10.92 -3.65 -1.31
C VAL A 65 -11.00 -2.15 -1.63
N GLY A 66 -10.39 -1.69 -2.72
CA GLY A 66 -10.29 -0.27 -3.08
C GLY A 66 -9.02 0.42 -2.57
N ALA A 67 -8.92 1.72 -2.84
CA ALA A 67 -7.99 2.60 -2.14
C ALA A 67 -8.51 2.84 -0.73
N VAL A 68 -7.61 2.81 0.24
CA VAL A 68 -7.99 2.76 1.66
C VAL A 68 -7.04 3.53 2.55
N GLU A 69 -7.58 4.00 3.66
CA GLU A 69 -6.87 4.43 4.85
C GLU A 69 -7.22 3.43 5.96
N ILE A 70 -6.24 2.69 6.48
CA ILE A 70 -6.46 1.59 7.43
C ILE A 70 -5.57 1.72 8.65
N PHE A 71 -6.06 1.19 9.78
CA PHE A 71 -5.34 1.19 11.06
C PHE A 71 -5.02 2.59 11.63
N SER A 72 -5.78 3.61 11.24
CA SER A 72 -5.70 4.94 11.87
C SER A 72 -6.18 4.84 13.32
N GLY A 73 -5.40 5.35 14.27
CA GLY A 73 -5.73 5.35 15.69
C GLY A 73 -6.15 6.73 16.17
N GLU A 74 -6.50 6.87 17.45
CA GLU A 74 -6.84 8.18 18.05
C GLU A 74 -5.71 9.21 17.95
N LYS A 75 -4.46 8.74 17.96
CA LYS A 75 -3.25 9.59 17.97
C LYS A 75 -2.19 9.13 16.98
N THR A 76 -2.49 8.13 16.15
CA THR A 76 -1.54 7.53 15.23
C THR A 76 -2.09 7.59 13.82
N ALA A 77 -1.29 8.11 12.89
CA ALA A 77 -1.61 8.02 11.47
C ALA A 77 -1.76 6.54 11.06
N GLY A 78 -2.67 6.28 10.13
CA GLY A 78 -2.88 4.97 9.55
C GLY A 78 -1.86 4.64 8.47
N ILE A 79 -2.26 3.70 7.62
CA ILE A 79 -1.57 3.30 6.39
C ILE A 79 -2.50 3.62 5.24
N ASP A 80 -1.99 4.33 4.24
CA ASP A 80 -2.72 4.69 3.04
C ASP A 80 -2.28 3.79 1.89
N ILE A 81 -3.22 3.05 1.30
CA ILE A 81 -3.01 2.35 0.04
C ILE A 81 -3.69 3.17 -1.04
N LEU A 82 -2.87 3.75 -1.92
CA LEU A 82 -3.25 4.81 -2.83
C LEU A 82 -4.10 4.31 -4.01
N PRO A 83 -5.02 5.13 -4.54
CA PRO A 83 -5.64 4.84 -5.82
C PRO A 83 -4.60 5.01 -6.94
N PRO A 84 -4.72 4.26 -8.06
CA PRO A 84 -3.75 4.31 -9.15
C PRO A 84 -3.55 5.72 -9.72
N ALA A 85 -4.60 6.55 -9.76
CA ALA A 85 -4.49 7.94 -10.21
C ALA A 85 -3.49 8.80 -9.41
N ASP A 86 -3.25 8.47 -8.14
CA ASP A 86 -2.42 9.29 -7.24
C ASP A 86 -0.98 8.75 -7.13
N ILE A 87 -0.71 7.52 -7.62
CA ILE A 87 0.57 6.84 -7.46
C ILE A 87 1.72 7.60 -8.11
N ALA A 88 1.52 8.12 -9.33
CA ALA A 88 2.57 8.82 -10.06
C ALA A 88 2.94 10.14 -9.37
N ASP A 89 1.93 10.94 -9.01
CA ASP A 89 2.13 12.23 -8.32
C ASP A 89 2.74 12.03 -6.92
N PHE A 90 2.29 11.00 -6.19
CA PHE A 90 2.89 10.63 -4.91
C PHE A 90 4.35 10.21 -5.07
N SER A 91 4.65 9.35 -6.05
CA SER A 91 6.02 8.90 -6.32
C SER A 91 6.93 10.09 -6.64
N ALA A 92 6.52 10.96 -7.56
CA ALA A 92 7.26 12.18 -7.91
C ALA A 92 7.47 13.09 -6.70
N SER A 93 6.44 13.26 -5.85
CA SER A 93 6.56 14.04 -4.62
C SER A 93 7.57 13.43 -3.66
N VAL A 94 7.61 12.10 -3.49
CA VAL A 94 8.61 11.46 -2.63
C VAL A 94 10.01 11.65 -3.23
N PHE A 95 10.22 11.25 -4.48
CA PHE A 95 11.55 11.33 -5.10
C PHE A 95 12.11 12.76 -5.10
N SER A 96 11.28 13.76 -5.42
CA SER A 96 11.72 15.18 -5.38
C SER A 96 12.26 15.65 -4.02
N ASN A 97 11.87 14.99 -2.92
CA ASN A 97 12.34 15.30 -1.57
C ASN A 97 13.52 14.44 -1.11
N TYR A 98 13.76 13.28 -1.73
CA TYR A 98 14.72 12.28 -1.23
C TYR A 98 15.85 11.93 -2.20
N GLY A 99 15.70 12.11 -3.52
CA GLY A 99 16.74 11.80 -4.50
C GLY A 99 16.24 11.58 -5.92
N GLU A 100 16.86 10.63 -6.64
CA GLU A 100 16.52 10.28 -8.01
C GLU A 100 15.06 9.83 -8.17
N ASP A 101 14.42 10.28 -9.26
CA ASP A 101 13.09 9.83 -9.65
C ASP A 101 13.18 8.46 -10.31
N LEU A 102 12.78 7.43 -9.56
CA LEU A 102 12.78 6.05 -10.02
C LEU A 102 11.44 5.61 -10.61
N PHE A 103 10.45 6.50 -10.74
CA PHE A 103 9.21 6.14 -11.39
C PHE A 103 9.41 5.95 -12.91
N PRO A 104 8.84 4.92 -13.56
CA PRO A 104 7.95 3.88 -13.02
C PRO A 104 8.66 2.58 -12.59
N GLN A 105 9.99 2.53 -12.53
CA GLN A 105 10.73 1.33 -12.11
C GLN A 105 10.45 0.99 -10.64
N VAL A 106 10.32 2.01 -9.80
CA VAL A 106 9.82 1.91 -8.42
C VAL A 106 8.46 2.61 -8.33
N LEU A 107 7.44 1.84 -7.99
CA LEU A 107 6.06 2.29 -7.93
C LEU A 107 5.60 2.40 -6.48
N LEU A 108 5.62 3.61 -5.91
CA LEU A 108 5.22 3.85 -4.51
C LEU A 108 3.70 3.88 -4.40
N ALA A 109 3.12 2.80 -3.86
CA ALA A 109 1.69 2.55 -3.81
C ALA A 109 1.09 2.70 -2.40
N VAL A 110 1.94 2.72 -1.38
CA VAL A 110 1.55 2.73 0.02
C VAL A 110 2.31 3.83 0.75
N SER A 111 1.60 4.63 1.52
CA SER A 111 2.20 5.55 2.50
C SER A 111 2.03 4.99 3.90
N LEU A 112 3.09 5.02 4.69
CA LEU A 112 3.06 4.64 6.10
C LEU A 112 3.51 5.83 6.98
N PRO A 113 2.71 6.91 7.11
CA PRO A 113 3.14 8.15 7.78
C PRO A 113 3.58 7.95 9.23
N LYS A 114 2.99 6.99 9.95
CA LYS A 114 3.39 6.64 11.32
C LYS A 114 4.87 6.26 11.43
N PHE A 115 5.40 5.62 10.40
CA PHE A 115 6.79 5.15 10.36
C PHE A 115 7.68 6.04 9.49
N GLY A 116 7.09 6.90 8.65
CA GLY A 116 7.81 7.67 7.65
C GLY A 116 8.30 6.81 6.48
N TYR A 117 7.72 5.62 6.29
CA TYR A 117 8.13 4.68 5.26
C TYR A 117 7.17 4.74 4.06
N PHE A 118 7.64 4.20 2.94
CA PHE A 118 6.85 4.05 1.73
C PHE A 118 6.80 2.57 1.37
N GLY A 119 5.65 2.07 0.93
CA GLY A 119 5.54 0.73 0.38
C GLY A 119 5.32 0.81 -1.12
N GLY A 120 5.93 -0.08 -1.87
CA GLY A 120 5.86 -0.02 -3.32
C GLY A 120 6.42 -1.24 -4.01
N PHE A 121 6.45 -1.17 -5.34
CA PHE A 121 6.82 -2.28 -6.19
C PHE A 121 8.05 -1.97 -7.05
N LEU A 122 8.98 -2.93 -7.14
CA LEU A 122 10.02 -2.94 -8.16
C LEU A 122 9.47 -3.60 -9.44
N MET A 123 9.22 -2.81 -10.47
CA MET A 123 8.47 -3.27 -11.65
C MET A 123 9.25 -4.22 -12.56
N ASP A 124 10.58 -4.27 -12.44
CA ASP A 124 11.44 -5.17 -13.21
C ASP A 124 11.58 -6.58 -12.58
N SER A 125 11.12 -6.77 -11.34
CA SER A 125 11.12 -8.09 -10.69
C SER A 125 9.82 -8.84 -10.95
N THR A 126 9.92 -10.10 -11.36
CA THR A 126 8.77 -10.97 -11.68
C THR A 126 8.29 -11.80 -10.49
N GLU A 127 9.11 -11.99 -9.45
CA GLU A 127 8.80 -12.75 -8.25
C GLU A 127 9.27 -11.95 -7.03
N GLN A 128 8.43 -11.82 -5.99
CA GLN A 128 8.70 -10.97 -4.81
C GLN A 128 9.16 -9.58 -5.24
N ASN A 129 8.20 -8.73 -5.58
CA ASN A 129 8.51 -7.41 -6.14
C ASN A 129 8.00 -6.27 -5.28
N TYR A 130 7.55 -6.54 -4.05
CA TYR A 130 7.12 -5.52 -3.11
C TYR A 130 8.22 -5.25 -2.09
N SER A 131 8.37 -4.00 -1.66
CA SER A 131 9.26 -3.65 -0.56
C SER A 131 8.74 -2.46 0.25
N LEU A 132 9.35 -2.28 1.42
CA LEU A 132 9.28 -1.05 2.20
C LEU A 132 10.55 -0.25 1.94
N PHE A 133 10.37 0.99 1.49
CA PHE A 133 11.43 1.93 1.23
C PHE A 133 11.56 2.91 2.38
N TYR A 134 12.79 3.08 2.84
CA TYR A 134 13.11 3.87 4.01
C TYR A 134 13.80 5.18 3.57
N PRO A 135 13.37 6.34 4.12
CA PRO A 135 13.88 7.64 3.69
C PRO A 135 15.32 7.93 4.11
N ASP A 136 15.88 7.14 5.03
CA ASP A 136 17.29 7.20 5.43
C ASP A 136 18.22 6.52 4.41
N ILE A 137 17.67 5.70 3.52
CA ILE A 137 18.34 5.16 2.34
C ILE A 137 17.98 6.04 1.14
N PRO A 138 18.95 6.59 0.41
CA PRO A 138 18.68 7.41 -0.76
C PRO A 138 18.04 6.55 -1.88
N PRO A 139 17.07 7.09 -2.67
CA PRO A 139 16.33 6.33 -3.67
C PRO A 139 17.20 5.52 -4.63
N GLU A 140 18.35 6.05 -5.03
CA GLU A 140 19.31 5.44 -5.96
C GLU A 140 19.76 4.03 -5.51
N LEU A 141 19.72 3.75 -4.19
CA LEU A 141 20.10 2.46 -3.62
C LEU A 141 18.90 1.52 -3.39
N TRP A 142 17.66 2.00 -3.51
CA TRP A 142 16.47 1.19 -3.21
C TRP A 142 16.34 -0.04 -4.11
N ILE A 143 16.76 0.04 -5.37
CA ILE A 143 16.68 -1.12 -6.28
C ILE A 143 17.65 -2.23 -5.85
N GLU A 144 18.82 -1.87 -5.30
CA GLU A 144 19.88 -2.81 -4.95
C GLU A 144 19.82 -3.29 -3.48
N GLU A 145 19.38 -2.42 -2.57
CA GLU A 145 19.45 -2.65 -1.12
C GLU A 145 18.10 -3.02 -0.50
N SER A 146 16.99 -2.91 -1.24
CA SER A 146 15.68 -3.25 -0.68
C SER A 146 15.50 -4.75 -0.49
N GLU A 147 15.01 -5.12 0.69
CA GLU A 147 14.57 -6.49 0.94
C GLU A 147 13.24 -6.69 0.20
N LEU A 148 13.24 -7.61 -0.76
CA LEU A 148 12.06 -7.94 -1.52
C LEU A 148 11.19 -8.96 -0.81
N LEU A 149 9.89 -8.68 -0.82
CA LEU A 149 8.87 -9.53 -0.27
C LEU A 149 7.69 -9.64 -1.22
N ASP A 150 6.79 -10.54 -0.86
CA ASP A 150 5.53 -10.73 -1.55
C ASP A 150 4.45 -9.83 -0.94
N PHE A 151 3.73 -9.09 -1.78
CA PHE A 151 2.68 -8.17 -1.33
C PHE A 151 1.55 -8.88 -0.59
N GLU A 152 1.21 -10.10 -1.00
CA GLU A 152 0.17 -10.87 -0.33
C GLU A 152 0.59 -11.20 1.10
N SER A 153 1.84 -11.66 1.26
CA SER A 153 2.46 -11.98 2.54
C SER A 153 2.55 -10.76 3.44
N TRP A 154 2.96 -9.61 2.90
CA TRP A 154 2.96 -8.33 3.61
C TRP A 154 1.57 -7.96 4.13
N LEU A 155 0.55 -8.00 3.26
CA LEU A 155 -0.82 -7.65 3.64
C LEU A 155 -1.39 -8.59 4.70
N VAL A 156 -1.12 -9.90 4.57
CA VAL A 156 -1.53 -10.91 5.56
C VAL A 156 -0.88 -10.64 6.90
N GLN A 157 0.43 -10.35 6.94
CA GLN A 157 1.12 -9.98 8.17
C GLN A 157 0.53 -8.71 8.77
N LEU A 158 0.27 -7.69 7.95
CA LEU A 158 -0.31 -6.42 8.36
C LEU A 158 -1.68 -6.62 9.03
N VAL A 159 -2.55 -7.44 8.43
CA VAL A 159 -3.89 -7.73 8.97
C VAL A 159 -3.83 -8.56 10.25
N ASN A 160 -2.95 -9.57 10.31
CA ASN A 160 -2.78 -10.41 11.51
C ASN A 160 -2.22 -9.60 12.69
N SER A 161 -1.24 -8.74 12.42
CA SER A 161 -0.61 -7.88 13.44
C SER A 161 -1.46 -6.66 13.78
N ARG A 162 -2.47 -6.33 12.97
CA ARG A 162 -3.25 -5.09 13.06
C ARG A 162 -2.34 -3.85 13.03
N ALA A 163 -1.34 -3.90 12.15
CA ALA A 163 -0.29 -2.89 12.00
C ALA A 163 0.59 -2.64 13.23
N THR A 164 0.62 -3.53 14.23
CA THR A 164 1.66 -3.46 15.30
C THR A 164 3.02 -3.92 14.81
N LYS A 165 3.04 -4.70 13.72
CA LYS A 165 4.24 -5.17 13.02
C LYS A 165 4.00 -4.99 11.53
N VAL A 166 4.87 -4.23 10.89
CA VAL A 166 4.94 -4.03 9.44
C VAL A 166 6.27 -4.57 8.95
#